data_AF-A0A1C6R8W2-F1
#
_entry.id   AF-A0A1C6R8W2-F1
#
_cell.length_a   1.000
_cell.length_b   1.000
_cell.length_c   1.000
_cell.angle_alpha   90.00
_cell.angle_beta   90.00
_cell.angle_gamma   90.00
#
_symmetry.space_group_name_H-M   'P 1'
#
loop_
_entity.id
_entity.type
_entity.pdbx_description
1 polymer ?
#
loop_
_entity_poly.entity_id
_entity_poly.type
_entity_poly.pdbx_seq_one_letter_code
_entity_poly.pdbx_strand_id
1 'polypeptide(L)' 'MLTTDGPFALRPPAHPPGYQPYHVVRAELLTRAGRAAEAGAAYDAALALTTNDVAREHLLRRRAGVRDPVG' A
#
# COMPACT_ATOMS: atom_id res chain seq x y z
N MET A 1 -18.90 -37.34 4.90
CA MET A 1 -19.31 -36.10 4.20
C MET A 1 -19.11 -34.97 5.20
N LEU A 2 -17.92 -34.33 5.20
CA LEU A 2 -17.60 -33.24 6.12
C LEU A 2 -18.18 -31.94 5.56
N THR A 3 -19.20 -31.41 6.21
CA THR A 3 -19.71 -30.06 5.94
C THR A 3 -18.71 -29.06 6.54
N THR A 4 -17.76 -28.60 5.72
CA THR A 4 -16.91 -27.47 6.04
C THR A 4 -17.72 -26.19 5.95
N ASP A 5 -18.51 -25.92 6.98
CA ASP A 5 -19.07 -24.59 7.24
C ASP A 5 -18.63 -24.18 8.65
N GLY A 6 -17.31 -24.06 8.80
CA GLY A 6 -16.70 -23.57 10.03
C GLY A 6 -16.66 -22.04 10.03
N PRO A 7 -16.84 -21.36 11.17
CA PRO A 7 -16.83 -19.90 11.29
C PRO A 7 -15.46 -19.25 11.00
N PHE A 8 -14.49 -20.03 10.51
CA PHE A 8 -13.12 -19.64 10.20
C PHE A 8 -12.85 -19.55 8.70
N ALA A 9 -13.88 -19.42 7.86
CA ALA A 9 -13.70 -18.90 6.51
C ALA A 9 -13.22 -17.44 6.63
N LEU A 10 -11.93 -17.28 6.98
CA LEU A 10 -11.21 -16.02 7.05
C LEU A 10 -11.14 -15.52 5.61
N ARG A 11 -12.20 -14.84 5.17
CA ARG A 11 -12.02 -13.78 4.20
C ARG A 11 -10.95 -12.88 4.82
N PRO A 12 -9.74 -12.75 4.21
CA PRO A 12 -8.76 -11.82 4.73
C PRO A 12 -9.48 -10.48 4.88
N PRO A 13 -9.33 -9.77 6.01
CA PRO A 13 -10.04 -8.52 6.21
C PRO A 13 -9.71 -7.63 5.01
N ALA A 14 -10.71 -7.38 4.17
CA ALA A 14 -10.60 -6.37 3.15
C ALA A 14 -10.48 -5.07 3.93
N HIS A 15 -9.26 -4.54 4.00
CA HIS A 15 -9.03 -3.28 4.68
C HIS A 15 -10.00 -2.24 4.09
N PRO A 16 -10.67 -1.43 4.93
CA PRO A 16 -11.55 -0.40 4.41
C PRO A 16 -10.75 0.46 3.42
N PRO A 17 -11.34 0.83 2.26
CA PRO A 17 -10.71 1.79 1.37
C PRO A 17 -10.43 3.05 2.20
N GLY A 18 -9.15 3.28 2.53
CA GLY A 18 -8.79 4.21 3.60
C GLY A 18 -7.72 3.71 4.57
N TYR A 19 -7.32 2.44 4.51
CA TYR A 19 -6.23 1.95 5.34
C TYR A 19 -4.87 2.35 4.77
N GLN A 20 -4.30 3.42 5.31
CA GLN A 20 -3.01 3.96 4.92
C GLN A 20 -1.89 2.88 4.84
N PRO A 21 -1.74 1.96 5.82
CA PRO A 21 -0.65 0.99 5.77
C PRO A 21 -0.74 0.00 4.60
N TYR A 22 -1.96 -0.31 4.11
CA TYR A 22 -2.12 -1.13 2.91
C TYR A 22 -1.47 -0.46 1.69
N HIS A 23 -1.73 0.83 1.50
CA HIS A 23 -1.18 1.59 0.38
C HIS A 23 0.34 1.72 0.46
N VAL A 24 0.90 1.86 1.68
CA VAL A 24 2.35 1.86 1.90
C VAL A 24 2.99 0.53 1.53
N VAL A 25 2.46 -0.59 2.04
CA VAL A 25 2.99 -1.93 1.76
C VAL A 25 2.92 -2.22 0.26
N ARG A 26 1.80 -1.89 -0.39
CA ARG A 26 1.65 -2.03 -1.84
C ARG A 26 2.71 -1.22 -2.59
N ALA A 27 2.96 0.03 -2.19
CA ALA A 27 3.96 0.89 -2.82
C ALA A 27 5.37 0.31 -2.69
N GLU A 28 5.73 -0.26 -1.53
CA GLU A 28 7.04 -0.88 -1.37
C GLU A 28 7.24 -2.11 -2.26
N LEU A 29 6.22 -2.97 -2.33
CA LEU A 29 6.27 -4.18 -3.13
C LEU A 29 6.41 -3.83 -4.62
N LEU A 30 5.68 -2.81 -5.09
CA LEU A 30 5.78 -2.31 -6.46
C LEU A 30 7.14 -1.68 -6.76
N THR A 31 7.73 -0.98 -5.79
CA THR A 31 9.09 -0.42 -5.91
C THR A 31 10.12 -1.54 -6.09
N ARG A 32 10.04 -2.60 -5.28
CA ARG A 32 10.92 -3.78 -5.41
C ARG A 32 10.69 -4.54 -6.71
N ALA A 33 9.47 -4.52 -7.23
CA ALA A 33 9.12 -5.11 -8.53
C ALA A 33 9.50 -4.24 -9.74
N GLY A 34 10.12 -3.06 -9.54
CA GLY A 34 10.49 -2.13 -10.62
C GLY A 34 9.30 -1.40 -11.26
N ARG A 35 8.11 -1.48 -10.68
CA ARG A 35 6.87 -0.86 -11.18
C ARG A 35 6.71 0.56 -10.62
N ALA A 36 7.61 1.46 -11.04
CA ALA A 36 7.75 2.80 -10.48
C ALA A 36 6.46 3.65 -10.54
N ALA A 37 5.77 3.69 -11.68
CA ALA A 37 4.53 4.46 -11.84
C ALA A 37 3.42 4.00 -10.88
N GLU A 38 3.26 2.68 -10.72
CA GLU A 38 2.24 2.13 -9.82
C GLU A 38 2.64 2.28 -8.34
N ALA A 39 3.93 2.20 -8.03
CA ALA A 39 4.43 2.50 -6.70
C ALA A 39 4.15 3.96 -6.33
N GLY A 40 4.35 4.91 -7.26
CA GLY A 40 4.00 6.32 -7.09
C GLY A 40 2.52 6.52 -6.78
N ALA A 41 1.63 5.93 -7.58
CA ALA A 41 0.19 6.00 -7.36
C ALA A 41 -0.25 5.40 -6.00
N ALA A 42 0.42 4.34 -5.54
CA ALA A 42 0.18 3.75 -4.23
C ALA A 42 0.64 4.67 -3.08
N TYR A 43 1.80 5.33 -3.21
CA TYR A 43 2.23 6.35 -2.25
C TYR A 43 1.29 7.56 -2.22
N ASP A 44 0.77 8.01 -3.37
CA ASP A 44 -0.18 9.12 -3.45
C ASP A 44 -1.50 8.80 -2.72
N ALA A 45 -2.00 7.56 -2.89
CA ALA A 45 -3.14 7.08 -2.11
C ALA A 45 -2.85 7.00 -0.60
N ALA A 46 -1.65 6.56 -0.20
CA ALA A 46 -1.25 6.55 1.21
C ALA A 46 -1.19 7.98 1.79
N LEU A 47 -0.66 8.94 1.02
CA LEU A 47 -0.56 10.35 1.41
C LEU A 47 -1.92 11.01 1.57
N ALA A 48 -2.89 10.70 0.70
CA ALA A 48 -4.27 11.18 0.81
C ALA A 48 -4.96 10.75 2.12
N LEU A 49 -4.55 9.59 2.67
CA LEU A 49 -5.10 9.02 3.90
C LEU A 49 -4.28 9.37 5.15
N THR A 50 -3.16 10.07 4.98
CA THR A 50 -2.26 10.43 6.08
C THR A 50 -2.64 11.78 6.67
N THR A 51 -3.03 11.79 7.93
CA THR A 51 -3.42 12.99 8.70
C THR A 51 -2.30 13.55 9.57
N ASN A 52 -1.19 12.82 9.74
CA ASN A 52 -0.04 13.22 10.56
C ASN A 52 1.12 13.71 9.68
N ASP A 53 1.59 14.92 9.93
CA ASP A 53 2.66 15.57 9.17
C ASP A 53 3.98 14.78 9.18
N VAL A 54 4.34 14.18 10.32
CA VAL A 54 5.55 13.33 10.44
C VAL A 54 5.46 12.12 9.52
N ALA A 55 4.29 11.47 9.49
CA ALA A 55 4.05 10.33 8.61
C ALA A 55 4.01 10.77 7.14
N ARG A 56 3.44 11.94 6.85
CA ARG A 56 3.39 12.52 5.50
C ARG A 56 4.79 12.79 4.95
N GLU A 57 5.66 13.45 5.72
CA GLU A 57 7.06 13.70 5.33
C GLU A 57 7.85 12.42 5.10
N HIS A 58 7.62 11.41 5.93
CA HIS A 58 8.22 10.09 5.75
C HIS A 58 7.82 9.48 4.40
N LEU A 59 6.53 9.50 4.06
CA LEU A 59 6.04 8.94 2.79
C LEU A 59 6.48 9.74 1.56
N LEU A 60 6.56 11.07 1.65
CA LEU A 60 7.04 11.91 0.55
C LEU A 60 8.50 11.60 0.19
N ARG A 61 9.37 11.45 1.19
CA ARG A 61 10.77 11.05 0.96
C ARG A 61 10.86 9.70 0.27
N ARG A 62 10.02 8.76 0.67
CA ARG A 62 9.98 7.43 0.06
C ARG A 62 9.47 7.44 -1.37
N ARG A 63 8.44 8.24 -1.67
CA ARG A 63 7.93 8.46 -3.02
C ARG A 63 9.01 9.05 -3.93
N ALA A 64 9.78 10.03 -3.45
CA ALA A 64 10.88 10.62 -4.21
C ALA A 64 12.01 9.61 -4.50
N GLY A 65 12.17 8.59 -3.66
CA GLY A 65 13.12 7.49 -3.87
C GLY A 65 12.63 6.39 -4.81
N VAL A 66 11.37 6.44 -5.29
CA VAL A 66 10.88 5.53 -6.33
C VAL A 66 11.54 5.95 -7.64
N ARG A 67 12.65 5.29 -7.98
CA ARG A 67 13.39 5.55 -9.20
C ARG A 67 12.55 5.15 -10.40
N ASP A 68 12.26 6.13 -11.25
CA ASP A 68 11.73 5.89 -12.59
C ASP A 68 12.85 5.25 -13.43
N PRO A 69 12.67 4.07 -14.06
CA PRO A 69 13.71 3.44 -14.86
C PRO A 69 14.02 4.14 -16.20
N VAL A 70 13.68 5.42 -16.38
CA VAL A 70 14.04 6.19 -17.58
C VAL A 70 14.48 7.61 -17.20
N GLY A 71 15.78 7.76 -17.01
CA GLY A 71 16.55 8.90 -17.49
C GLY A 71 17.53 8.37 -18.52
#